data_AF-A0A847E7C3-F1
#
_entry.id   AF-A0A847E7C3-F1
#
_cell.length_a   1.000
_cell.length_b   1.000
_cell.length_c   1.000
_cell.angle_alpha   90.00
_cell.angle_beta   90.00
_cell.angle_gamma   90.00
#
_symmetry.space_group_name_H-M   'P 1'
#
loop_
_entity.id
_entity.type
_entity.pdbx_description
1 polymer ?
#
loop_
_entity_poly.entity_id
_entity_poly.type
_entity_poly.pdbx_seq_one_letter_code
_entity_poly.pdbx_strand_id
1 'polypeptide(L)'
;MIIQTSRFYNSLSAIFAFLLWGGWAYYVNAGTDATRAFIPAIAQGTASLVITLIMVHLVAWFFNRLQGSFFQLPLSVLMTVGITATGLTALHWLVRTPCIFYTILPGVFVGLVFCCYTAYRLRMISKNHL
;
A
#
# COMPACT_ATOMS: atom_id res chain seq x y z
N MET A 1 14.06 -17.50 3.64
CA MET A 1 13.74 -17.80 2.23
C MET A 1 12.87 -16.67 1.69
N ILE A 2 13.41 -15.78 0.85
CA ILE A 2 12.61 -14.75 0.19
C ILE A 2 11.94 -15.43 -0.99
N ILE A 3 10.63 -15.65 -0.91
CA ILE A 3 9.85 -16.16 -2.05
C ILE A 3 9.83 -15.04 -3.08
N GLN A 4 10.65 -15.16 -4.12
CA GLN A 4 10.69 -14.19 -5.21
C GLN A 4 9.55 -14.49 -6.19
N THR A 5 8.59 -13.58 -6.27
CA THR A 5 7.56 -13.61 -7.31
C THR A 5 8.16 -13.24 -8.67
N SER A 6 7.57 -13.74 -9.75
CA SER A 6 8.02 -13.40 -11.11
C SER A 6 7.96 -11.89 -11.35
N ARG A 7 8.99 -11.34 -12.02
CA ARG A 7 9.03 -9.91 -12.41
C ARG A 7 7.79 -9.50 -13.21
N PHE A 8 7.27 -10.40 -14.04
CA PHE A 8 6.05 -10.18 -14.81
C PHE A 8 4.83 -10.01 -13.88
N TYR A 9 4.67 -10.89 -12.91
CA TYR A 9 3.59 -10.81 -11.93
C TYR A 9 3.62 -9.48 -11.15
N ASN A 10 4.81 -9.09 -10.65
CA ASN A 10 4.96 -7.83 -9.91
C ASN A 10 4.62 -6.61 -10.77
N SER A 11 5.07 -6.59 -12.03
CA SER A 11 4.79 -5.49 -12.96
C SER A 11 3.30 -5.43 -13.28
N LEU A 12 2.67 -6.58 -13.53
CA LEU A 12 1.25 -6.66 -13.81
C LEU A 12 0.41 -6.20 -12.61
N SER A 13 0.73 -6.66 -11.40
CA SER A 13 0.08 -6.21 -10.16
C SER A 13 0.21 -4.70 -9.96
N ALA A 14 1.39 -4.13 -10.23
CA ALA A 14 1.63 -2.70 -10.06
C ALA A 14 0.87 -1.85 -11.10
N ILE A 15 0.75 -2.33 -12.34
CA ILE A 15 -0.07 -1.69 -13.39
C ILE A 15 -1.55 -1.77 -13.03
N PHE A 16 -2.04 -2.93 -12.57
CA PHE A 16 -3.42 -3.05 -12.09
C PHE A 16 -3.69 -2.13 -10.91
N ALA A 17 -2.76 -2.02 -9.95
CA ALA A 17 -2.87 -1.08 -8.84
C ALA A 17 -2.92 0.38 -9.33
N PHE A 18 -2.08 0.75 -10.30
CA PHE A 18 -2.12 2.07 -10.92
C PHE A 18 -3.50 2.39 -11.51
N LEU A 19 -4.02 1.50 -12.36
CA LEU A 19 -5.27 1.72 -13.07
C LEU A 19 -6.48 1.71 -12.12
N LEU A 20 -6.54 0.73 -11.21
CA LEU A 20 -7.64 0.58 -10.27
C LEU A 20 -7.73 1.79 -9.33
N TRP A 21 -6.62 2.13 -8.67
CA TRP A 21 -6.62 3.20 -7.67
C TRP A 21 -6.62 4.58 -8.29
N GLY A 22 -5.95 4.77 -9.44
CA GLY A 22 -6.07 6.00 -10.21
C GLY A 22 -7.50 6.25 -10.71
N GLY A 23 -8.16 5.21 -11.23
CA GLY A 23 -9.56 5.26 -11.62
C GLY A 23 -10.51 5.57 -10.45
N TRP A 24 -10.27 4.97 -9.29
CA TRP A 24 -11.01 5.29 -8.06
C TRP A 24 -10.87 6.76 -7.66
N ALA A 25 -9.63 7.28 -7.64
CA ALA A 25 -9.37 8.68 -7.32
C ALA A 25 -10.01 9.64 -8.32
N TYR A 26 -10.01 9.30 -9.62
CA TYR A 26 -10.75 10.06 -10.62
C TYR A 26 -12.25 10.07 -10.30
N TYR A 27 -12.86 8.91 -10.11
CA TYR A 27 -14.29 8.77 -9.83
C TYR A 27 -14.74 9.58 -8.61
N VAL A 28 -14.00 9.49 -7.51
CA VAL A 28 -14.31 10.20 -6.26
C VAL A 28 -14.24 11.72 -6.44
N ASN A 29 -13.26 12.23 -7.18
CA ASN A 29 -13.00 13.67 -7.28
C ASN A 29 -13.67 14.33 -8.50
N ALA A 30 -14.11 13.55 -9.49
CA ALA A 30 -14.77 14.07 -10.70
C ALA A 30 -16.12 14.75 -10.40
N GLY A 31 -16.81 14.34 -9.32
CA GLY A 31 -18.06 14.95 -8.88
C GLY A 31 -17.89 16.35 -8.27
N THR A 32 -16.69 16.72 -7.82
CA THR A 32 -16.41 18.04 -7.25
C THR A 32 -15.88 19.01 -8.31
N ASP A 33 -14.90 18.56 -9.10
CA ASP A 33 -14.31 19.32 -10.20
C ASP A 33 -13.68 18.36 -11.20
N ALA A 34 -14.41 18.06 -12.28
CA ALA A 34 -13.97 17.10 -13.30
C ALA A 34 -12.65 17.49 -13.97
N THR A 35 -12.38 18.80 -14.12
CA THR A 35 -11.14 19.30 -14.73
C THR A 35 -9.94 19.04 -13.82
N ARG A 36 -10.15 19.03 -12.50
CA ARG A 36 -9.08 18.80 -11.51
C ARG A 36 -8.93 17.34 -11.07
N ALA A 37 -9.87 16.46 -11.41
CA ALA A 37 -9.84 15.05 -10.98
C ALA A 37 -8.70 14.22 -11.60
N PHE A 38 -8.11 14.66 -12.70
CA PHE A 38 -7.02 13.95 -13.36
C PHE A 38 -5.72 13.95 -12.55
N ILE A 39 -5.40 15.05 -11.85
CA ILE A 39 -4.16 15.13 -11.06
C ILE A 39 -4.19 14.15 -9.86
N PRO A 40 -5.25 14.09 -9.04
CA PRO A 40 -5.41 13.05 -8.02
C PRO A 40 -5.38 11.63 -8.57
N ALA A 41 -5.92 11.41 -9.77
CA ALA A 41 -5.92 10.10 -10.42
C ALA A 41 -4.51 9.61 -10.74
N ILE A 42 -3.70 10.46 -11.40
CA ILE A 42 -2.30 10.13 -11.70
C ILE A 42 -1.50 10.00 -10.41
N ALA A 43 -1.67 10.89 -9.44
CA ALA A 43 -0.99 10.83 -8.16
C ALA A 43 -1.28 9.53 -7.39
N GLN A 44 -2.55 9.17 -7.24
CA GLN A 44 -2.98 7.94 -6.58
C GLN A 44 -2.48 6.70 -7.34
N GLY A 45 -2.59 6.70 -8.66
CA GLY A 45 -2.13 5.59 -9.50
C GLY A 45 -0.63 5.35 -9.34
N THR A 46 0.19 6.40 -9.50
CA THR A 46 1.65 6.33 -9.38
C THR A 46 2.06 5.91 -7.97
N ALA A 47 1.44 6.48 -6.94
CA ALA A 47 1.73 6.08 -5.57
C ALA A 47 1.36 4.62 -5.31
N SER A 48 0.23 4.15 -5.82
CA SER A 48 -0.20 2.75 -5.67
C SER A 48 0.75 1.78 -6.37
N LEU A 49 1.23 2.12 -7.57
CA LEU A 49 2.26 1.37 -8.29
C LEU A 49 3.53 1.22 -7.43
N VAL A 50 4.05 2.33 -6.90
CA VAL A 50 5.26 2.33 -6.07
C VAL A 50 5.04 1.53 -4.79
N ILE A 51 3.94 1.78 -4.08
CA ILE A 51 3.58 1.07 -2.85
C ILE A 51 3.53 -0.45 -3.12
N THR A 52 2.84 -0.91 -4.18
CA THR A 52 2.76 -2.34 -4.52
C THR A 52 4.14 -2.98 -4.68
N LEU A 53 5.11 -2.29 -5.29
CA LEU A 53 6.46 -2.83 -5.48
C LEU A 53 7.26 -2.93 -4.18
N ILE A 54 7.07 -2.01 -3.23
CA ILE A 54 7.90 -1.92 -2.02
C ILE A 54 7.25 -2.54 -0.77
N MET A 55 5.93 -2.71 -0.75
CA MET A 55 5.18 -3.01 0.48
C MET A 55 5.56 -4.35 1.10
N VAL A 56 5.77 -5.41 0.30
CA VAL A 56 6.23 -6.73 0.81
C VAL A 56 7.59 -6.61 1.47
N HIS A 57 8.52 -5.87 0.85
CA HIS A 57 9.86 -5.65 1.39
C HIS A 57 9.81 -4.88 2.70
N LEU A 58 8.96 -3.86 2.77
CA LEU A 58 8.82 -3.02 3.96
C LEU A 58 8.23 -3.80 5.15
N VAL A 59 7.16 -4.59 4.93
CA VAL A 59 6.59 -5.47 5.96
C VAL A 59 7.62 -6.48 6.44
N ALA A 60 8.31 -7.16 5.52
CA ALA A 60 9.32 -8.15 5.88
C ALA A 60 10.50 -7.53 6.65
N TRP A 61 10.92 -6.33 6.26
CA TRP A 61 11.97 -5.60 6.93
C TRP A 61 11.61 -5.28 8.39
N PHE A 62 10.42 -4.69 8.64
CA PHE A 62 9.95 -4.45 10.00
C PHE A 62 9.74 -5.73 10.80
N PHE A 63 9.13 -6.75 10.18
CA PHE A 63 8.89 -8.04 10.81
C PHE A 63 10.20 -8.66 11.31
N ASN A 64 11.27 -8.62 10.50
CA ASN A 64 12.58 -9.14 10.88
C ASN A 64 13.28 -8.27 11.94
N ARG A 65 13.12 -6.95 11.89
CA ARG A 65 13.69 -6.03 12.90
C ARG A 65 13.10 -6.23 14.29
N LEU A 66 11.86 -6.71 14.35
CA LEU A 66 11.08 -6.89 15.59
C LEU A 66 11.07 -8.34 16.09
N GLN A 67 11.99 -9.20 15.59
CA GLN A 67 12.09 -10.58 16.03
C GLN A 67 12.23 -10.69 17.56
N GLY A 68 11.52 -11.64 18.15
CA GLY A 68 11.50 -11.86 19.61
C GLY A 68 10.52 -10.97 20.39
N SER A 69 9.93 -9.94 19.76
CA SER A 69 8.89 -9.11 20.39
C SER A 69 7.51 -9.74 20.29
N PHE A 70 6.72 -9.67 21.37
CA PHE A 70 5.30 -10.01 21.34
C PHE A 70 4.52 -9.17 20.30
N PHE A 71 4.97 -7.93 20.07
CA PHE A 71 4.35 -6.98 19.14
C PHE A 71 4.87 -7.06 17.71
N GLN A 72 5.72 -8.04 17.37
CA GLN A 72 6.33 -8.20 16.06
C GLN A 72 5.33 -8.12 14.89
N LEU A 73 4.19 -8.81 15.03
CA LEU A 73 3.16 -8.85 14.00
C LEU A 73 2.37 -7.52 13.92
N PRO A 74 1.69 -7.05 14.99
CA PRO A 74 0.91 -5.82 14.88
C PRO A 74 1.77 -4.61 14.53
N LEU A 75 2.98 -4.49 15.07
CA LEU A 75 3.84 -3.33 14.83
C LEU A 75 4.42 -3.33 13.42
N SER A 76 4.79 -4.48 12.84
CA SER A 76 5.27 -4.51 11.44
C SER A 76 4.19 -4.10 10.44
N VAL A 77 2.93 -4.49 10.69
CA VAL A 77 1.78 -4.07 9.89
C VAL A 77 1.51 -2.58 10.05
N LEU A 78 1.37 -2.09 11.29
CA LEU A 78 1.02 -0.70 11.57
C LEU A 78 2.09 0.28 11.08
N MET A 79 3.38 -0.05 11.22
CA MET A 79 4.47 0.80 10.72
C MET A 79 4.47 0.86 9.19
N THR A 80 4.28 -0.29 8.51
CA THR A 80 4.24 -0.33 7.05
C THR A 80 3.06 0.47 6.51
N VAL A 81 1.85 0.20 7.00
CA VAL A 81 0.62 0.89 6.57
C VAL A 81 0.67 2.36 6.96
N GLY A 82 1.19 2.69 8.15
CA GLY A 82 1.35 4.07 8.60
C GLY A 82 2.26 4.87 7.66
N ILE A 83 3.43 4.34 7.33
CA ILE A 83 4.36 5.01 6.41
C ILE A 83 3.73 5.22 5.03
N THR A 84 3.11 4.19 4.47
CA THR A 84 2.50 4.30 3.12
C THR A 84 1.27 5.20 3.12
N ALA A 85 0.41 5.12 4.14
CA ALA A 85 -0.78 5.97 4.26
C ALA A 85 -0.41 7.43 4.51
N THR A 86 0.58 7.71 5.36
CA THR A 86 1.07 9.08 5.59
C THR A 86 1.69 9.65 4.32
N GLY A 87 2.55 8.90 3.63
CA GLY A 87 3.13 9.33 2.36
C GLY A 87 2.08 9.61 1.29
N LEU A 88 1.08 8.73 1.18
CA LEU A 88 -0.04 8.90 0.25
C LEU A 88 -0.89 10.13 0.60
N THR A 89 -1.19 10.33 1.89
CA THR A 89 -1.93 11.51 2.37
C THR A 89 -1.17 12.81 2.06
N ALA A 90 0.13 12.83 2.32
CA ALA A 90 0.99 13.97 2.02
C ALA A 90 1.03 14.30 0.52
N LEU A 91 1.10 13.27 -0.33
CA LEU A 91 1.00 13.42 -1.79
C LEU A 91 -0.33 14.05 -2.20
N HIS A 92 -1.45 13.54 -1.66
CA HIS A 92 -2.78 14.05 -1.97
C HIS A 92 -3.00 15.49 -1.48
N TRP A 93 -2.39 15.83 -0.35
CA TRP A 93 -2.36 17.20 0.16
C TRP A 93 -1.55 18.13 -0.78
N LEU A 94 -0.37 17.70 -1.23
CA LEU A 94 0.48 18.45 -2.15
C LEU A 94 -0.21 18.73 -3.50
N VAL A 95 -0.91 17.74 -4.05
CA VAL A 95 -1.64 17.90 -5.32
C VAL A 95 -3.05 18.49 -5.13
N ARG A 96 -3.38 18.95 -3.92
CA ARG A 96 -4.65 19.62 -3.58
C ARG A 96 -5.88 18.79 -3.96
N THR A 97 -5.88 17.51 -3.60
CA THR A 97 -7.02 16.62 -3.87
C THR A 97 -8.25 17.06 -3.06
N PRO A 98 -9.42 17.26 -3.70
CA PRO A 98 -10.63 17.72 -3.00
C PRO A 98 -11.08 16.79 -1.87
N CYS A 99 -11.14 15.48 -2.13
CA CYS A 99 -11.70 14.50 -1.20
C CYS A 99 -10.65 13.47 -0.76
N ILE A 100 -9.60 13.92 -0.06
CA ILE A 100 -8.45 13.07 0.34
C ILE A 100 -8.91 11.81 1.08
N PHE A 101 -9.76 11.95 2.10
CA PHE A 101 -10.20 10.84 2.93
C PHE A 101 -10.82 9.69 2.11
N TYR A 102 -11.82 10.01 1.28
CA TYR A 102 -12.49 9.02 0.42
C TYR A 102 -11.59 8.49 -0.70
N THR A 103 -10.61 9.28 -1.13
CA THR A 103 -9.63 8.87 -2.15
C THR A 103 -8.72 7.75 -1.64
N ILE A 104 -8.21 7.88 -0.42
CA ILE A 104 -7.18 6.95 0.10
C ILE A 104 -7.75 5.79 0.91
N LEU A 105 -8.92 5.95 1.55
CA LEU A 105 -9.43 5.01 2.56
C LEU A 105 -9.51 3.56 2.07
N PRO A 106 -10.08 3.25 0.89
CA PRO A 106 -10.19 1.86 0.46
C PRO A 106 -8.81 1.27 0.13
N GLY A 107 -7.89 2.07 -0.43
CA GLY A 107 -6.52 1.65 -0.72
C GLY A 107 -5.73 1.32 0.56
N VAL A 108 -5.86 2.17 1.58
CA VAL A 108 -5.26 1.93 2.91
C VAL A 108 -5.83 0.68 3.55
N PHE A 109 -7.15 0.46 3.46
CA PHE A 109 -7.80 -0.74 3.99
C PHE A 109 -7.30 -2.02 3.31
N VAL A 110 -7.23 -2.04 1.97
CA VAL A 110 -6.67 -3.17 1.22
C VAL A 110 -5.21 -3.41 1.59
N GLY A 111 -4.42 -2.33 1.72
CA GLY A 111 -3.03 -2.39 2.18
C GLY A 111 -2.90 -3.00 3.58
N LEU A 112 -3.80 -2.65 4.50
CA LEU A 112 -3.84 -3.21 5.86
C LEU A 112 -4.07 -4.72 5.83
N VAL A 113 -5.10 -5.18 5.10
CA VAL A 113 -5.41 -6.61 4.96
C VAL A 113 -4.23 -7.36 4.34
N PHE A 114 -3.64 -6.80 3.29
CA PHE A 114 -2.46 -7.37 2.62
C PHE A 114 -1.25 -7.51 3.57
N CYS A 115 -0.98 -6.48 4.38
CA CYS A 115 0.11 -6.50 5.36
C CYS A 115 -0.15 -7.54 6.45
N CYS A 116 -1.37 -7.62 6.98
CA CYS A 116 -1.76 -8.64 7.95
C CYS A 116 -1.52 -10.04 7.41
N TYR A 117 -1.97 -10.31 6.18
CA TYR A 117 -1.74 -11.59 5.51
C TYR A 117 -0.26 -11.90 5.37
N THR A 118 0.53 -10.95 4.86
CA THR A 118 1.97 -11.12 4.62
C THR A 118 2.74 -11.37 5.93
N ALA A 119 2.48 -10.56 6.95
CA ALA A 119 3.12 -10.70 8.26
C ALA A 119 2.73 -12.04 8.93
N TYR A 120 1.48 -12.47 8.81
CA TYR A 120 1.04 -13.77 9.29
C TYR A 120 1.75 -14.93 8.57
N ARG A 121 1.87 -14.86 7.24
CA ARG A 121 2.60 -15.85 6.44
C ARG A 121 4.07 -15.92 6.83
N LEU A 122 4.73 -14.78 7.05
CA LEU A 122 6.12 -14.73 7.52
C LEU A 122 6.27 -15.39 8.89
N ARG A 123 5.33 -15.15 9.81
CA ARG A 123 5.33 -15.80 11.14
C ARG A 123 5.19 -17.32 11.05
N MET A 124 4.32 -17.82 10.17
CA MET A 124 4.14 -19.27 9.96
C MET A 124 5.42 -19.91 9.41
N ILE A 125 6.06 -19.28 8.42
CA ILE A 125 7.33 -19.77 7.85
C ILE A 125 8.43 -19.76 8.93
N SER A 126 8.52 -18.70 9.73
CA SER A 126 9.51 -18.59 10.81
C SER A 126 9.36 -19.67 11.87
N LYS A 127 8.12 -20.11 12.18
CA LYS A 127 7.87 -21.19 13.15
C LYS A 127 8.25 -22.57 12.61
N ASN A 128 8.15 -22.80 11.30
CA ASN A 128 8.46 -24.10 10.69
C ASN A 128 9.98 -24.35 10.54
N HIS A 129 10.82 -23.34 10.81
CA HIS A 129 12.28 -23.41 10.75
C HIS A 129 12.95 -23.39 12.13
N LEU A 130 12.16 -23.44 13.21
CA LEU A 130 12.59 -23.62 14.60
C LEU A 130 12.19 -25.02 15.06
#